data_AF-A0A956SIA3-F1
#
_entry.id   AF-A0A956SIA3-F1
#
_cell.length_a   1.000
_cell.length_b   1.000
_cell.length_c   1.000
_cell.angle_alpha   90.00
_cell.angle_beta   90.00
_cell.angle_gamma   90.00
#
_symmetry.space_group_name_H-M   'P 1'
#
loop_
_entity.id
_entity.type
_entity.pdbx_description
1 polymer ?
#
loop_
_entity_poly.entity_id
_entity_poly.type
_entity_poly.pdbx_seq_one_letter_code
_entity_poly.pdbx_strand_id
1 'polypeptide(L)' 'FRPIALTAAAVVIGGLVMVLDPIFQGLAVALMSGAIAATALTMVLVPLLYWELMRRRREEATP' A
#
# COMPACT_ATOMS: atom_id res chain seq x y z
N PHE A 1 6.64 -7.95 6.70
CA PHE A 1 5.21 -8.33 6.70
C PHE A 1 4.44 -7.87 7.94
N ARG A 2 4.94 -8.12 9.17
CA ARG A 2 4.18 -7.80 10.41
C ARG A 2 3.67 -6.34 10.51
N PRO A 3 4.45 -5.29 10.15
CA PRO A 3 3.96 -3.90 10.25
C PRO A 3 2.91 -3.52 9.19
N ILE A 4 3.08 -4.00 7.95
CA ILE A 4 2.18 -3.67 6.82
C ILE A 4 0.80 -4.30 7.04
N ALA A 5 0.76 -5.52 7.57
CA ALA A 5 -0.49 -6.17 7.93
C ALA A 5 -1.23 -5.40 9.04
N LEU A 6 -0.51 -4.85 10.03
CA LEU A 6 -1.08 -4.02 11.09
C LEU A 6 -1.67 -2.71 10.55
N THR A 7 -1.00 -2.05 9.59
CA THR A 7 -1.55 -0.85 8.94
C THR A 7 -2.81 -1.13 8.12
N ALA A 8 -2.82 -2.23 7.36
CA ALA A 8 -4.00 -2.62 6.59
C ALA A 8 -5.19 -2.95 7.53
N ALA A 9 -4.92 -3.66 8.63
CA ALA A 9 -5.93 -3.95 9.64
C ALA A 9 -6.51 -2.67 10.28
N ALA A 10 -5.67 -1.69 10.60
CA ALA A 10 -6.13 -0.41 11.17
C ALA A 10 -7.08 0.34 10.21
N VAL A 11 -6.79 0.36 8.91
CA VAL A 11 -7.66 0.98 7.90
C VAL A 11 -9.00 0.25 7.80
N VAL A 12 -8.99 -1.09 7.77
CA VAL A 12 -10.22 -1.89 7.72
C VAL A 12 -11.07 -1.66 8.98
N ILE A 13 -10.46 -1.64 10.16
CA ILE A 13 -11.17 -1.39 11.43
C ILE A 13 -11.76 0.03 11.46
N GLY A 14 -11.03 1.05 11.00
CA GLY A 14 -11.56 2.41 10.88
C GLY A 14 -12.68 2.55 9.83
N GLY A 15 -12.56 1.83 8.71
CA GLY A 15 -13.56 1.78 7.66
C GLY A 15 -14.88 1.14 8.08
N LEU A 16 -14.85 0.17 9.02
CA LEU A 16 -16.07 -0.43 9.56
C LEU A 16 -17.01 0.59 10.21
N VAL A 17 -16.47 1.59 10.90
CA VAL A 17 -17.27 2.68 11.47
C VAL A 17 -17.85 3.56 10.37
N MET A 18 -17.07 3.88 9.34
CA MET A 18 -17.50 4.72 8.21
C MET A 18 -18.56 4.06 7.32
N VAL A 19 -18.60 2.72 7.24
CA VAL A 19 -19.62 1.99 6.47
C VAL A 19 -21.00 2.08 7.12
N LEU A 20 -21.06 2.22 8.44
CA LEU A 20 -22.33 2.32 9.18
C LEU A 20 -23.02 3.66 8.97
N ASP A 21 -22.27 4.71 8.61
CA ASP A 21 -22.79 6.04 8.33
C ASP A 21 -23.00 6.26 6.81
N PRO A 22 -24.26 6.49 6.35
CA PRO A 22 -24.58 6.64 4.92
C PRO A 22 -23.83 7.77 4.20
N ILE A 23 -23.30 8.75 4.96
CA ILE A 23 -22.56 9.90 4.43
C ILE A 23 -21.17 9.49 3.92
N PHE A 24 -20.50 8.55 4.61
CA PHE A 24 -19.13 8.14 4.31
C PHE A 24 -19.02 6.76 3.68
N GLN A 25 -20.13 6.07 3.45
CA GLN A 25 -20.15 4.71 2.95
C GLN A 25 -19.37 4.53 1.63
N GLY A 26 -19.52 5.45 0.67
CA GLY A 26 -18.75 5.42 -0.58
C GLY A 26 -17.25 5.65 -0.38
N LEU A 27 -16.89 6.56 0.55
CA LEU A 27 -15.50 6.86 0.91
C LEU A 27 -14.85 5.68 1.64
N ALA A 28 -15.58 5.00 2.52
CA ALA A 28 -15.10 3.84 3.26
C ALA A 28 -14.69 2.71 2.33
N VAL A 29 -15.52 2.40 1.33
CA VAL A 29 -15.23 1.37 0.32
C VAL A 29 -14.00 1.75 -0.51
N ALA A 30 -13.88 3.02 -0.90
CA ALA A 30 -12.73 3.51 -1.65
C ALA A 30 -11.42 3.39 -0.83
N LEU A 31 -11.43 3.75 0.45
CA LEU A 31 -10.26 3.65 1.33
C LEU A 31 -9.86 2.20 1.61
N MET A 32 -10.83 1.32 1.88
CA MET A 32 -10.55 -0.09 2.16
C MET A 32 -9.98 -0.80 0.93
N SER A 33 -10.60 -0.61 -0.23
CA SER A 33 -10.10 -1.18 -1.50
C SER A 33 -8.74 -0.58 -1.88
N GLY A 34 -8.56 0.74 -1.73
CA GLY A 34 -7.31 1.43 -1.96
C GLY A 34 -6.18 0.94 -1.06
N ALA A 35 -6.45 0.69 0.23
CA ALA A 35 -5.44 0.17 1.16
C ALA A 35 -5.02 -1.27 0.81
N ILE A 36 -5.96 -2.12 0.41
CA ILE A 36 -5.64 -3.49 -0.05
C ILE A 36 -4.81 -3.43 -1.34
N ALA A 37 -5.25 -2.63 -2.32
CA ALA A 37 -4.54 -2.44 -3.58
C ALA A 37 -3.14 -1.86 -3.38
N ALA A 38 -2.98 -0.84 -2.53
CA ALA A 38 -1.70 -0.24 -2.19
C ALA A 38 -0.77 -1.23 -1.48
N THR A 39 -1.31 -2.11 -0.65
CA THR A 39 -0.54 -3.17 0.03
C THR A 39 0.00 -4.19 -0.98
N ALA A 40 -0.85 -4.65 -1.90
CA ALA A 40 -0.44 -5.56 -2.96
C ALA A 40 0.57 -4.90 -3.91
N LEU A 41 0.30 -3.66 -4.32
CA LEU A 41 1.18 -2.88 -5.18
C LEU A 41 2.55 -2.70 -4.52
N THR A 42 2.60 -2.32 -3.24
CA THR A 42 3.86 -2.10 -2.50
C THR A 42 4.71 -3.36 -2.46
N MET A 43 4.11 -4.54 -2.29
CA MET A 43 4.84 -5.81 -2.24
C MET A 43 5.58 -6.12 -3.54
N VAL A 44 5.09 -5.64 -4.70
CA VAL A 44 5.73 -5.81 -6.01
C VAL A 44 6.57 -4.60 -6.41
N LEU A 45 6.09 -3.40 -6.13
CA LEU A 45 6.69 -2.13 -6.54
C LEU A 45 8.02 -1.87 -5.80
N VAL A 46 8.08 -2.16 -4.50
CA VAL A 46 9.30 -1.96 -3.69
C VAL A 46 10.48 -2.79 -4.23
N PRO A 47 10.37 -4.12 -4.45
CA PRO A 47 11.48 -4.90 -5.00
C PRO A 47 11.82 -4.50 -6.43
N LEU A 48 10.82 -4.17 -7.26
CA LEU A 48 11.04 -3.71 -8.63
C LEU A 48 11.86 -2.41 -8.66
N LEU A 49 11.46 -1.43 -7.85
CA LEU A 49 12.14 -0.14 -7.75
C LEU A 49 13.55 -0.30 -7.16
N TYR A 50 13.71 -1.17 -6.16
CA TYR A 50 15.02 -1.48 -5.59
C TYR A 50 15.97 -2.09 -6.62
N TRP A 51 15.46 -3.01 -7.46
CA TRP A 51 16.25 -3.62 -8.52
C TRP A 51 16.70 -2.60 -9.57
N GLU A 52 15.80 -1.73 -10.02
CA GLU A 52 16.11 -0.68 -10.99
C GLU A 52 17.13 0.32 -10.42
N LEU A 53 16.95 0.76 -9.17
CA LEU A 53 17.88 1.66 -8.50
C LEU A 53 19.27 1.04 -8.35
N MET A 54 19.34 -0.24 -7.95
CA MET A 54 20.61 -0.95 -7.81
C MET A 54 21.29 -1.18 -9.17
N ARG A 55 20.52 -1.41 -10.24
CA ARG A 55 21.06 -1.51 -11.60
C ARG A 55 21.70 -0.20 -12.04
N ARG A 56 21.00 0.93 -11.86
CA ARG A 56 21.53 2.28 -12.18
C ARG A 56 22.80 2.61 -11.39
N ARG A 57 22.83 2.28 -10.09
CA ARG A 57 24.02 2.44 -9.25
C ARG A 57 25.23 1.63 -9.75
N ARG A 58 25.01 0.43 -10.31
CA ARG A 58 26.08 -0.37 -10.92
C ARG A 58 26.58 0.24 -12.23
N GLU A 59 25.68 0.78 -13.04
CA GLU A 59 26.02 1.48 -14.29
C GLU A 59 26.84 2.75 -13.99
N GLU A 60 26.50 3.51 -12.95
CA GLU A 60 27.25 4.69 -12.49
C GLU A 60 28.63 4.34 -11.88
N ALA A 61 28.80 3.14 -11.31
CA ALA A 61 30.02 2.71 -10.64
C ALA A 61 31.07 2.09 -11.59
N THR A 62 30.78 1.98 -12.88
CA THR A 62 31.71 1.49 -13.90
C THR A 62 32.11 2.64 -14.83
N PRO A 63 33.20 3.38 -14.52
CA PRO A 63 33.81 4.35 -15.44
C PRO A 63 34.57 3.65 -16.58
#